data_AF-A0A8H4WS40-F1
#
_entry.id   AF-A0A8H4WS40-F1
#
_cell.length_a   1.000
_cell.length_b   1.000
_cell.length_c   1.000
_cell.angle_alpha   90.00
_cell.angle_beta   90.00
_cell.angle_gamma   90.00
#
_symmetry.space_group_name_H-M   'P 1'
#
loop_
_entity.id
_entity.type
_entity.pdbx_description
1 polymer ?
#
loop_
_entity_poly.entity_id
_entity_poly.type
_entity_poly.pdbx_seq_one_letter_code
_entity_poly.pdbx_strand_id
1 'polypeptide(L)'
;MSDSKHEDVDKTSNGEEQASTGDKHQIQHDSPDAKRTKKEANQTTLDDVVIISDDSKDNDSAAEKEQDESKPKSKSDAKQESNGTDSKSEDKKETNGNQITNGKDAVHPSEEPDVPSSILEKGIIYFFIRGRVNLEDPESVDDIARSFIMLRPIAKDARLGDGPIADSGNTRILALPKKTLPESGKERYMAFVEKSGASFDEIKKEFLSADEYETKTAGTRRTPPAKPVGEGVYAITSTGRESHLAYLTTLPEKLEEVQEELGLKEKGSFIISTKNPQYPGPQNAQLPQAPDFPKEIIDEFRSLRWLPSKPSHFDYPNAQILLIGESHGIEKAVEPQKEDRKDGKEEPETVLEHLEDDDVKRMKHLADDQSAAIYADLHVQAKDYPKMQTTF
;
A
#
# COMPACT_ATOMS: atom_id res chain seq x y z
N MET A 1 -2.30 -55.82 52.21
CA MET A 1 -3.04 -57.10 52.23
C MET A 1 -4.25 -56.92 53.13
N SER A 2 -5.42 -57.27 52.60
CA SER A 2 -6.72 -57.47 53.27
C SER A 2 -7.49 -56.20 53.64
N ASP A 3 -8.44 -55.75 52.80
CA ASP A 3 -9.84 -56.21 52.64
C ASP A 3 -10.78 -55.51 53.64
N SER A 4 -11.61 -54.55 53.21
CA SER A 4 -12.92 -54.71 52.53
C SER A 4 -14.06 -55.01 53.51
N LYS A 5 -15.02 -54.08 53.62
CA LYS A 5 -16.46 -54.38 53.72
C LYS A 5 -17.34 -53.13 53.62
N HIS A 6 -18.14 -53.11 52.57
CA HIS A 6 -19.46 -52.46 52.51
C HIS A 6 -20.44 -53.17 53.44
N GLU A 7 -21.40 -52.44 54.01
CA GLU A 7 -22.82 -52.78 53.91
C GLU A 7 -23.72 -51.60 54.28
N ASP A 8 -24.88 -51.61 53.64
CA ASP A 8 -25.89 -50.58 53.45
C ASP A 8 -27.07 -50.79 54.43
N VAL A 9 -28.16 -50.00 54.26
CA VAL A 9 -29.56 -50.19 54.75
C VAL A 9 -30.09 -49.13 55.73
N ASP A 10 -30.60 -48.03 55.16
CA ASP A 10 -32.03 -47.64 55.03
C ASP A 10 -32.99 -47.60 56.27
N LYS A 11 -33.48 -46.39 56.65
CA LYS A 11 -34.91 -45.92 56.59
C LYS A 11 -35.33 -44.82 57.61
N THR A 12 -35.96 -43.76 57.07
CA THR A 12 -37.07 -42.90 57.59
C THR A 12 -36.89 -42.13 58.93
N SER A 13 -37.39 -40.90 59.20
CA SER A 13 -38.29 -39.91 58.54
C SER A 13 -38.20 -38.52 59.23
N ASN A 14 -38.58 -37.45 58.50
CA ASN A 14 -39.16 -36.16 58.92
C ASN A 14 -38.38 -35.10 59.76
N GLY A 15 -38.38 -33.87 59.24
CA GLY A 15 -38.21 -32.61 59.99
C GLY A 15 -37.69 -31.46 59.12
N GLU A 16 -38.59 -30.66 58.54
CA GLU A 16 -38.30 -29.37 57.88
C GLU A 16 -37.91 -28.30 58.91
N GLU A 17 -36.93 -27.44 58.60
CA GLU A 17 -37.04 -25.97 58.78
C GLU A 17 -35.86 -25.24 58.10
N GLN A 18 -36.19 -24.17 57.38
CA GLN A 18 -35.32 -23.32 56.56
C GLN A 18 -34.45 -22.37 57.41
N ALA A 19 -33.23 -22.09 56.92
CA ALA A 19 -32.39 -20.98 57.38
C ALA A 19 -31.92 -20.13 56.18
N SER A 20 -32.18 -18.81 56.24
CA SER A 20 -31.67 -17.81 55.29
C SER A 20 -30.46 -17.07 55.86
N THR A 21 -29.45 -16.84 55.02
CA THR A 21 -28.15 -16.25 55.40
C THR A 21 -27.90 -14.92 54.65
N GLY A 22 -27.69 -13.85 55.42
CA GLY A 22 -26.53 -12.93 55.32
C GLY A 22 -26.43 -11.88 54.21
N ASP A 23 -26.78 -10.64 54.55
CA ASP A 23 -26.38 -9.37 53.91
C ASP A 23 -24.86 -9.08 53.98
N LYS A 24 -24.26 -8.52 52.90
CA LYS A 24 -23.18 -7.51 52.95
C LYS A 24 -23.10 -6.62 51.68
N HIS A 25 -23.39 -5.34 51.88
CA HIS A 25 -22.83 -4.10 51.30
C HIS A 25 -22.49 -4.00 49.78
N GLN A 26 -23.28 -3.16 49.08
CA GLN A 26 -22.94 -2.51 47.81
C GLN A 26 -22.08 -1.27 48.03
N ILE A 27 -20.99 -1.14 47.26
CA ILE A 27 -20.28 0.12 47.01
C ILE A 27 -20.50 0.45 45.53
N GLN A 28 -21.08 1.62 45.27
CA GLN A 28 -21.27 2.20 43.94
C GLN A 28 -19.94 2.77 43.46
N HIS A 29 -19.58 2.47 42.21
CA HIS A 29 -18.53 3.20 41.50
C HIS A 29 -19.14 3.70 40.19
N ASP A 30 -19.38 5.01 40.14
CA ASP A 30 -19.64 5.74 38.90
C ASP A 30 -18.40 5.64 37.99
N SER A 31 -18.63 5.36 36.71
CA SER A 31 -17.65 5.50 35.64
C SER A 31 -18.20 6.50 34.62
N PRO A 32 -17.45 7.55 34.25
CA PRO A 32 -17.95 8.56 33.32
C PRO A 32 -17.93 8.06 31.87
N ASP A 33 -19.01 8.42 31.17
CA ASP A 33 -19.30 8.14 29.77
C ASP A 33 -18.23 8.77 28.85
N ALA A 34 -17.41 7.95 28.20
CA ALA A 34 -16.46 8.40 27.18
C ALA A 34 -17.19 8.52 25.83
N LYS A 35 -17.45 9.77 25.42
CA LYS A 35 -17.94 10.14 24.09
C LYS A 35 -17.05 9.52 23.01
N ARG A 36 -17.59 8.51 22.31
CA ARG A 36 -16.97 7.90 21.13
C ARG A 36 -17.11 8.87 19.96
N THR A 37 -16.02 9.55 19.60
CA THR A 37 -15.92 10.33 18.37
C THR A 37 -16.08 9.38 17.19
N LYS A 38 -16.98 9.73 16.27
CA LYS A 38 -17.32 8.96 15.08
C LYS A 38 -16.11 8.98 14.13
N LYS A 39 -15.38 7.87 14.01
CA LYS A 39 -14.32 7.70 13.00
C LYS A 39 -15.00 7.64 11.63
N GLU A 40 -14.58 8.49 10.70
CA GLU A 40 -14.98 8.38 9.29
C GLU A 40 -14.53 7.02 8.75
N ALA A 41 -15.26 6.51 7.75
CA ALA A 41 -15.05 5.17 7.20
C ALA A 41 -13.77 5.13 6.34
N ASN A 42 -12.61 5.12 6.99
CA ASN A 42 -11.33 4.88 6.32
C ASN A 42 -11.23 3.41 5.92
N GLN A 43 -10.69 3.16 4.72
CA GLN A 43 -10.35 1.83 4.23
C GLN A 43 -9.41 1.14 5.21
N THR A 44 -9.66 -0.13 5.49
CA THR A 44 -8.79 -0.94 6.37
C THR A 44 -7.52 -1.32 5.60
N THR A 45 -6.37 -0.83 6.04
CA THR A 45 -5.06 -1.16 5.45
C THR A 45 -4.57 -2.53 5.92
N LEU A 46 -3.54 -3.08 5.29
CA LEU A 46 -2.91 -4.31 5.77
C LEU A 46 -2.22 -4.12 7.14
N ASP A 47 -1.76 -2.90 7.42
CA ASP A 47 -1.26 -2.51 8.75
C ASP A 47 -2.38 -2.64 9.80
N ASP A 48 -3.57 -2.10 9.51
CA ASP A 48 -4.73 -2.18 10.41
C ASP A 48 -5.15 -3.63 10.68
N VAL A 49 -5.11 -4.52 9.68
CA VAL A 49 -5.48 -5.94 9.87
C VAL A 49 -4.54 -6.64 10.85
N VAL A 50 -3.23 -6.35 10.80
CA VAL A 50 -2.26 -6.92 11.74
C VAL A 50 -2.48 -6.36 13.16
N ILE A 51 -2.77 -5.06 13.27
CA ILE A 51 -3.11 -4.42 14.55
C ILE A 51 -4.34 -5.09 15.18
N ILE A 52 -5.41 -5.28 14.39
CA ILE A 52 -6.62 -5.98 14.84
C ILE A 52 -6.31 -7.43 15.23
N SER A 53 -5.44 -8.12 14.49
CA SER A 53 -5.05 -9.50 14.75
C SER A 53 -4.29 -9.66 16.08
N ASP A 54 -3.43 -8.71 16.43
CA ASP A 54 -2.71 -8.73 17.72
C ASP A 54 -3.64 -8.45 18.89
N ASP A 55 -4.66 -7.59 18.72
CA ASP A 55 -5.69 -7.33 19.73
C ASP A 55 -6.70 -8.49 19.90
N SER A 56 -6.82 -9.38 18.90
CA SER A 56 -7.80 -10.48 18.88
C SER A 56 -7.23 -11.88 19.13
N LYS A 57 -5.90 -12.04 19.23
CA LYS A 57 -5.26 -13.35 19.46
C LYS A 57 -5.49 -13.98 20.84
N ASP A 58 -6.07 -13.25 21.81
CA ASP A 58 -6.35 -13.80 23.15
C ASP A 58 -7.84 -14.05 23.44
N ASN A 59 -8.73 -13.98 22.44
CA ASN A 59 -10.12 -14.43 22.56
C ASN A 59 -10.60 -15.05 21.23
N ASP A 60 -10.58 -16.37 21.08
CA ASP A 60 -11.70 -17.20 21.56
C ASP A 60 -11.61 -18.64 21.06
N SER A 61 -12.08 -19.55 21.91
CA SER A 61 -12.50 -20.90 21.53
C SER A 61 -13.99 -20.87 21.19
N ALA A 62 -14.34 -21.45 20.04
CA ALA A 62 -15.63 -22.06 19.71
C ALA A 62 -16.93 -21.22 19.88
N ALA A 63 -17.62 -20.93 18.76
CA ALA A 63 -18.92 -21.52 18.40
C ALA A 63 -19.61 -20.77 17.25
N GLU A 64 -20.50 -21.50 16.59
CA GLU A 64 -21.09 -21.29 15.27
C GLU A 64 -22.33 -20.35 15.23
N LYS A 65 -22.57 -19.79 14.04
CA LYS A 65 -23.84 -19.49 13.31
C LYS A 65 -25.00 -18.78 14.04
N GLU A 66 -25.52 -17.70 13.42
CA GLU A 66 -26.70 -17.73 12.53
C GLU A 66 -26.98 -16.36 11.87
N GLN A 67 -27.63 -16.42 10.70
CA GLN A 67 -28.08 -15.34 9.83
C GLN A 67 -29.38 -14.70 10.33
N ASP A 68 -29.60 -13.41 10.07
CA ASP A 68 -30.90 -12.98 9.51
C ASP A 68 -30.80 -11.65 8.75
N GLU A 69 -31.51 -11.57 7.62
CA GLU A 69 -31.69 -10.41 6.76
C GLU A 69 -32.87 -9.56 7.23
N SER A 70 -32.81 -8.23 7.03
CA SER A 70 -33.92 -7.48 6.40
C SER A 70 -33.63 -5.99 6.21
N LYS A 71 -33.82 -5.55 4.96
CA LYS A 71 -34.06 -4.18 4.48
C LYS A 71 -35.60 -4.01 4.30
N PRO A 72 -36.19 -2.93 3.74
CA PRO A 72 -35.72 -1.56 3.46
C PRO A 72 -36.78 -0.43 3.68
N LYS A 73 -36.43 0.79 3.20
CA LYS A 73 -37.25 1.94 2.70
C LYS A 73 -37.52 3.09 3.68
N SER A 74 -37.60 4.37 3.30
CA SER A 74 -37.26 5.14 2.08
C SER A 74 -37.63 6.63 2.29
N LYS A 75 -36.90 7.52 1.59
CA LYS A 75 -37.32 8.77 0.90
C LYS A 75 -37.38 10.17 1.59
N SER A 76 -36.85 11.10 0.78
CA SER A 76 -37.25 12.49 0.46
C SER A 76 -37.03 13.56 1.53
N ASP A 77 -36.76 14.83 1.24
CA ASP A 77 -36.31 15.67 0.11
C ASP A 77 -36.36 17.09 0.72
N ALA A 78 -35.38 17.98 0.50
CA ALA A 78 -35.62 19.44 0.46
C ALA A 78 -34.38 20.22 0.02
N LYS A 79 -34.60 21.06 -1.00
CA LYS A 79 -33.73 22.10 -1.56
C LYS A 79 -33.61 23.33 -0.65
N GLN A 80 -32.52 24.10 -0.80
CA GLN A 80 -32.49 25.52 -1.22
C GLN A 80 -31.04 26.06 -1.15
N GLU A 81 -30.45 26.50 -2.27
CA GLU A 81 -30.31 27.92 -2.73
C GLU A 81 -29.42 28.77 -1.82
N SER A 82 -28.15 28.98 -2.17
CA SER A 82 -27.59 30.05 -3.04
C SER A 82 -27.56 31.45 -2.40
N ASN A 83 -26.36 31.97 -2.14
CA ASN A 83 -25.90 33.26 -2.66
C ASN A 83 -24.43 33.53 -2.28
N GLY A 84 -23.61 33.86 -3.27
CA GLY A 84 -22.25 34.36 -3.08
C GLY A 84 -22.22 35.86 -2.80
N THR A 85 -21.04 36.38 -2.47
CA THR A 85 -20.56 37.69 -2.93
C THR A 85 -19.04 37.76 -2.75
N ASP A 86 -18.36 38.20 -3.81
CA ASP A 86 -16.96 38.59 -3.88
C ASP A 86 -16.56 39.67 -2.85
N SER A 87 -15.30 39.63 -2.41
CA SER A 87 -14.55 40.86 -2.16
C SER A 87 -13.05 40.65 -2.35
N LYS A 88 -12.52 41.49 -3.23
CA LYS A 88 -11.14 41.63 -3.68
C LYS A 88 -10.45 42.65 -2.79
N SER A 89 -9.22 42.39 -2.34
CA SER A 89 -8.32 43.45 -1.86
C SER A 89 -6.85 43.03 -2.01
N GLU A 90 -6.09 43.94 -2.60
CA GLU A 90 -4.73 43.85 -3.11
C GLU A 90 -3.64 43.95 -2.03
N ASP A 91 -2.53 43.30 -2.35
CA ASP A 91 -1.12 43.59 -2.08
C ASP A 91 -0.71 44.51 -0.92
N LYS A 92 0.08 43.92 -0.01
CA LYS A 92 1.29 44.56 0.54
C LYS A 92 2.48 43.61 0.52
N LYS A 93 3.52 44.09 -0.13
CA LYS A 93 4.84 43.50 -0.34
C LYS A 93 5.72 43.80 0.88
N GLU A 94 6.24 42.76 1.54
CA GLU A 94 7.46 42.85 2.34
C GLU A 94 8.39 41.68 2.03
N THR A 95 9.66 42.04 1.97
CA THR A 95 10.81 41.34 1.41
C THR A 95 11.53 40.42 2.40
N ASN A 96 12.26 39.46 1.81
CA ASN A 96 13.38 38.66 2.33
C ASN A 96 13.07 37.32 3.01
N GLY A 97 13.22 36.27 2.21
CA GLY A 97 13.52 34.90 2.62
C GLY A 97 13.80 34.07 1.38
N ASN A 98 15.06 33.78 1.11
CA ASN A 98 15.55 33.07 -0.07
C ASN A 98 15.00 31.63 -0.10
N GLN A 99 13.98 31.34 -0.92
CA GLN A 99 13.56 29.98 -1.29
C GLN A 99 12.58 29.98 -2.48
N ILE A 100 12.51 28.82 -3.14
CA ILE A 100 11.63 28.38 -4.23
C ILE A 100 12.27 28.46 -5.62
N THR A 101 12.89 27.32 -5.97
CA THR A 101 13.09 26.88 -7.36
C THR A 101 11.76 26.96 -8.10
N ASN A 102 11.77 27.48 -9.34
CA ASN A 102 10.58 27.70 -10.14
C ASN A 102 9.71 26.43 -10.21
N GLY A 103 8.51 26.48 -9.62
CA GLY A 103 7.52 25.40 -9.60
C GLY A 103 6.90 25.12 -10.97
N LYS A 104 7.67 24.48 -11.85
CA LYS A 104 7.17 23.85 -13.06
C LYS A 104 7.23 22.34 -12.87
N ASP A 105 6.15 21.67 -13.27
CA ASP A 105 6.10 20.21 -13.34
C ASP A 105 7.23 19.70 -14.23
N ALA A 106 8.00 18.72 -13.75
CA ALA A 106 9.08 18.12 -14.53
C ALA A 106 8.56 17.31 -15.72
N VAL A 107 7.28 16.94 -15.75
CA VAL A 107 6.70 16.17 -16.85
C VAL A 107 6.36 17.09 -18.02
N HIS A 108 6.91 16.79 -19.20
CA HIS A 108 6.70 17.58 -20.42
C HIS A 108 6.30 16.69 -21.60
N PRO A 109 5.37 17.12 -22.48
CA PRO A 109 5.05 16.36 -23.69
C PRO A 109 6.25 16.31 -24.65
N SER A 110 6.44 15.18 -25.34
CA SER A 110 7.39 15.03 -26.44
C SER A 110 6.70 15.20 -27.79
N GLU A 111 7.35 15.87 -28.74
CA GLU A 111 6.76 16.20 -30.05
C GLU A 111 6.62 14.99 -31.01
N GLU A 112 7.24 13.84 -30.71
CA GLU A 112 7.12 12.61 -31.51
C GLU A 112 6.98 11.36 -30.62
N PRO A 113 5.79 10.73 -30.51
CA PRO A 113 5.63 9.51 -29.75
C PRO A 113 6.05 8.31 -30.59
N ASP A 114 7.33 7.96 -30.51
CA ASP A 114 7.82 6.70 -31.03
C ASP A 114 7.70 5.54 -30.04
N VAL A 115 6.83 5.73 -29.04
CA VAL A 115 6.57 4.80 -27.95
C VAL A 115 5.91 3.53 -28.50
N PRO A 116 6.47 2.35 -28.22
CA PRO A 116 5.90 1.06 -28.58
C PRO A 116 4.49 0.86 -28.07
N SER A 117 3.66 0.19 -28.86
CA SER A 117 2.32 -0.23 -28.43
C SER A 117 2.37 -1.24 -27.27
N SER A 118 3.48 -1.97 -27.15
CA SER A 118 3.77 -2.86 -26.03
C SER A 118 3.92 -2.15 -24.67
N ILE A 119 4.27 -0.85 -24.63
CA ILE A 119 4.28 -0.07 -23.38
C ILE A 119 2.85 0.39 -23.06
N LEU A 120 2.25 -0.20 -22.03
CA LEU A 120 0.91 0.12 -21.56
C LEU A 120 0.88 1.35 -20.65
N GLU A 121 1.95 1.59 -19.89
CA GLU A 121 2.15 2.74 -19.00
C GLU A 121 3.65 2.88 -18.71
N LYS A 122 4.11 4.09 -18.38
CA LYS A 122 5.45 4.34 -17.83
C LYS A 122 5.40 5.43 -16.76
N GLY A 123 6.42 5.53 -15.92
CA GLY A 123 6.46 6.52 -14.85
C GLY A 123 7.64 6.33 -13.89
N ILE A 124 7.51 6.90 -12.70
CA ILE A 124 8.49 6.76 -11.61
C ILE A 124 8.02 5.70 -10.63
N ILE A 125 8.96 4.91 -10.13
CA ILE A 125 8.76 3.86 -9.13
C ILE A 125 9.63 4.14 -7.91
N TYR A 126 9.07 3.95 -6.73
CA TYR A 126 9.82 4.05 -5.47
C TYR A 126 9.61 2.78 -4.67
N PHE A 127 10.65 2.36 -3.98
CA PHE A 127 10.65 1.22 -3.08
C PHE A 127 10.81 1.72 -1.65
N PHE A 128 9.89 1.30 -0.79
CA PHE A 128 9.88 1.67 0.63
C PHE A 128 9.78 0.43 1.51
N ILE A 129 10.30 0.53 2.72
CA ILE A 129 10.09 -0.43 3.79
C ILE A 129 9.53 0.26 5.03
N ARG A 130 8.84 -0.49 5.88
CA ARG A 130 8.54 -0.09 7.26
C ARG A 130 9.10 -1.15 8.21
N GLY A 131 9.79 -0.68 9.25
CA GLY A 131 10.21 -1.53 10.36
C GLY A 131 9.03 -2.10 11.13
N ARG A 132 9.30 -3.10 11.97
CA ARG A 132 8.31 -3.60 12.93
C ARG A 132 7.89 -2.51 13.90
N VAL A 133 6.74 -2.74 14.53
CA VAL A 133 6.20 -1.83 15.55
C VAL A 133 7.25 -1.56 16.63
N ASN A 134 7.44 -0.29 16.95
CA ASN A 134 8.44 0.23 17.89
C ASN A 134 9.91 -0.02 17.47
N LEU A 135 10.17 -0.32 16.18
CA LEU A 135 11.51 -0.49 15.64
C LEU A 135 11.71 0.48 14.47
N GLU A 136 12.29 1.65 14.77
CA GLU A 136 12.48 2.72 13.79
C GLU A 136 13.58 2.38 12.78
N ASP A 137 14.65 1.72 13.24
CA ASP A 137 15.82 1.34 12.45
C ASP A 137 15.93 -0.18 12.34
N PRO A 138 15.46 -0.79 11.23
CA PRO A 138 15.67 -2.21 10.96
C PRO A 138 17.16 -2.52 10.82
N GLU A 139 17.66 -3.53 11.54
CA GLU A 139 19.05 -4.00 11.46
C GLU A 139 19.17 -5.33 10.69
N SER A 140 18.06 -5.77 10.08
CA SER A 140 18.01 -6.95 9.22
C SER A 140 16.72 -6.96 8.39
N VAL A 141 16.66 -7.80 7.36
CA VAL A 141 15.40 -8.09 6.66
C VAL A 141 14.33 -8.57 7.65
N ASP A 142 14.70 -9.24 8.73
CA ASP A 142 13.72 -9.77 9.67
C ASP A 142 12.99 -8.69 10.48
N ASP A 143 13.62 -7.54 10.65
CA ASP A 143 13.09 -6.37 11.33
C ASP A 143 12.12 -5.55 10.49
N ILE A 144 11.96 -5.91 9.21
CA ILE A 144 10.99 -5.30 8.30
C ILE A 144 9.62 -5.93 8.56
N ALA A 145 8.63 -5.07 8.76
CA ALA A 145 7.23 -5.49 8.80
C ALA A 145 6.68 -5.67 7.38
N ARG A 146 6.95 -4.69 6.51
CA ARG A 146 6.32 -4.60 5.20
C ARG A 146 7.15 -3.81 4.20
N SER A 147 7.03 -4.21 2.95
CA SER A 147 7.64 -3.54 1.81
C SER A 147 6.56 -2.98 0.90
N PHE A 148 6.87 -1.88 0.23
CA PHE A 148 5.93 -1.12 -0.58
C PHE A 148 6.57 -0.74 -1.91
N ILE A 149 5.75 -0.73 -2.95
CA ILE A 149 6.08 -0.17 -4.26
C ILE A 149 5.13 0.99 -4.50
N MET A 150 5.66 2.19 -4.67
CA MET A 150 4.88 3.37 -5.09
C MET A 150 5.09 3.58 -6.58
N LEU A 151 4.01 3.74 -7.34
CA LEU A 151 4.03 4.03 -8.78
C LEU A 151 3.42 5.41 -9.02
N ARG A 152 4.13 6.24 -9.81
CA ARG A 152 3.67 7.55 -10.27
C ARG A 152 3.64 7.56 -11.80
N PRO A 153 2.50 7.23 -12.42
CA PRO A 153 2.35 7.21 -13.86
C PRO A 153 2.55 8.60 -14.48
N ILE A 154 3.19 8.65 -15.64
CA ILE A 154 3.26 9.83 -16.50
C ILE A 154 2.65 9.52 -17.88
N ALA A 155 2.38 10.55 -18.69
CA ALA A 155 1.89 10.32 -20.04
C ALA A 155 2.92 9.51 -20.86
N LYS A 156 2.43 8.62 -21.74
CA LYS A 156 3.29 7.70 -22.50
C LYS A 156 4.32 8.41 -23.36
N ASP A 157 3.95 9.56 -23.89
CA ASP A 157 4.75 10.42 -24.75
C ASP A 157 5.51 11.50 -23.96
N ALA A 158 5.41 11.53 -22.63
CA ALA A 158 6.10 12.53 -21.84
C ALA A 158 7.58 12.20 -21.64
N ARG A 159 8.38 13.26 -21.46
CA ARG A 159 9.76 13.22 -20.97
C ARG A 159 9.87 13.92 -19.63
N LEU A 160 10.98 13.70 -18.95
CA LEU A 160 11.29 14.34 -17.67
C LEU A 160 12.26 15.51 -17.93
N GLY A 161 11.92 16.67 -17.40
CA GLY A 161 12.77 17.84 -17.29
C GLY A 161 13.28 18.01 -15.86
N ASP A 162 13.64 19.25 -15.53
CA ASP A 162 14.13 19.60 -14.20
C ASP A 162 12.99 19.80 -13.19
N GLY A 163 13.26 19.46 -11.93
CA GLY A 163 12.38 19.74 -10.80
C GLY A 163 11.57 18.52 -10.33
N PRO A 164 10.67 18.73 -9.35
CA PRO A 164 9.83 17.66 -8.84
C PRO A 164 8.65 17.40 -9.78
N ILE A 165 8.18 16.17 -9.82
CA ILE A 165 6.96 15.83 -10.57
C ILE A 165 5.75 16.37 -9.79
N ALA A 166 4.79 16.96 -10.49
CA ALA A 166 3.58 17.52 -9.86
C ALA A 166 2.64 16.45 -9.27
N ASP A 167 1.71 16.89 -8.42
CA ASP A 167 0.63 16.03 -7.92
C ASP A 167 -0.42 15.84 -9.03
N SER A 168 -0.32 14.71 -9.73
CA SER A 168 -1.30 14.34 -10.76
C SER A 168 -2.49 13.55 -10.20
N GLY A 169 -2.54 13.30 -8.88
CA GLY A 169 -3.61 12.53 -8.23
C GLY A 169 -3.74 11.10 -8.77
N ASN A 170 -2.67 10.54 -9.31
CA ASN A 170 -2.64 9.22 -9.95
C ASN A 170 -1.62 8.27 -9.29
N THR A 171 -1.09 8.64 -8.12
CA THR A 171 -0.13 7.82 -7.38
C THR A 171 -0.79 6.56 -6.84
N ARG A 172 -0.13 5.41 -7.04
CA ARG A 172 -0.58 4.12 -6.53
C ARG A 172 0.44 3.58 -5.53
N ILE A 173 -0.03 3.04 -4.40
CA ILE A 173 0.84 2.40 -3.40
C ILE A 173 0.46 0.93 -3.30
N LEU A 174 1.42 0.06 -3.60
CA LEU A 174 1.28 -1.38 -3.51
C LEU A 174 1.97 -1.87 -2.25
N ALA A 175 1.23 -2.56 -1.40
CA ALA A 175 1.72 -3.17 -0.18
C ALA A 175 2.02 -4.65 -0.41
N LEU A 176 3.23 -5.09 -0.05
CA LEU A 176 3.66 -6.48 -0.14
C LEU A 176 3.72 -7.08 1.26
N PRO A 177 3.00 -8.16 1.59
CA PRO A 177 3.12 -8.84 2.88
C PRO A 177 4.49 -9.52 3.08
N LYS A 178 5.28 -9.62 2.01
CA LYS A 178 6.64 -10.17 2.03
C LYS A 178 7.62 -9.02 2.20
N LYS A 179 8.69 -9.29 2.94
CA LYS A 179 9.74 -8.32 3.27
C LYS A 179 10.68 -8.08 2.09
N THR A 180 10.82 -9.07 1.20
CA THR A 180 11.65 -9.01 0.00
C THR A 180 10.80 -9.03 -1.28
N LEU A 181 11.42 -8.66 -2.39
CA LEU A 181 10.88 -8.75 -3.75
C LEU A 181 11.12 -10.16 -4.32
N PRO A 182 10.26 -10.65 -5.23
CA PRO A 182 10.45 -11.96 -5.82
C PRO A 182 11.55 -11.91 -6.89
N GLU A 183 12.59 -12.72 -6.74
CA GLU A 183 13.76 -12.67 -7.63
C GLU A 183 13.70 -13.67 -8.78
N SER A 184 12.93 -14.74 -8.62
CA SER A 184 12.84 -15.86 -9.56
C SER A 184 11.40 -16.22 -9.91
N GLY A 185 11.19 -16.90 -11.05
CA GLY A 185 9.84 -17.33 -11.48
C GLY A 185 9.17 -18.36 -10.57
N LYS A 186 9.89 -18.87 -9.57
CA LYS A 186 9.36 -19.75 -8.52
C LYS A 186 8.75 -18.95 -7.38
N GLU A 187 9.19 -17.72 -7.17
CA GLU A 187 8.69 -16.82 -6.15
C GLU A 187 7.51 -16.03 -6.70
N ARG A 188 6.40 -16.08 -5.96
CA ARG A 188 5.14 -15.46 -6.34
C ARG A 188 4.55 -14.78 -5.14
N TYR A 189 4.58 -13.46 -5.11
CA TYR A 189 4.13 -12.65 -3.99
C TYR A 189 2.86 -11.92 -4.38
N MET A 190 1.88 -11.91 -3.49
CA MET A 190 0.72 -11.05 -3.66
C MET A 190 1.08 -9.65 -3.20
N ALA A 191 0.85 -8.65 -4.04
CA ALA A 191 0.76 -7.25 -3.64
C ALA A 191 -0.69 -6.79 -3.65
N PHE A 192 -0.96 -5.79 -2.83
CA PHE A 192 -2.27 -5.22 -2.63
C PHE A 192 -2.21 -3.73 -2.93
N VAL A 193 -3.11 -3.23 -3.77
CA VAL A 193 -3.27 -1.79 -3.95
C VAL A 193 -3.82 -1.22 -2.65
N GLU A 194 -2.95 -0.62 -1.85
CA GLU A 194 -3.33 -0.02 -0.58
C GLU A 194 -3.98 1.34 -0.82
N LYS A 195 -3.34 2.16 -1.64
CA LYS A 195 -3.87 3.45 -2.09
C LYS A 195 -3.88 3.52 -3.61
N SER A 196 -4.89 4.20 -4.14
CA SER A 196 -5.01 4.48 -5.55
C SER A 196 -5.45 5.93 -5.74
N GLY A 197 -4.75 6.65 -6.64
CA GLY A 197 -4.97 8.08 -6.85
C GLY A 197 -4.60 8.95 -5.64
N ALA A 198 -3.61 8.54 -4.85
CA ALA A 198 -3.23 9.27 -3.64
C ALA A 198 -2.60 10.63 -3.96
N SER A 199 -3.11 11.67 -3.29
CA SER A 199 -2.49 13.00 -3.28
C SER A 199 -1.22 13.04 -2.43
N PHE A 200 -0.37 14.04 -2.62
CA PHE A 200 0.81 14.23 -1.76
C PHE A 200 0.45 14.43 -0.29
N ASP A 201 -0.67 15.08 -0.02
CA ASP A 201 -1.15 15.30 1.34
C ASP A 201 -1.48 13.97 2.03
N GLU A 202 -2.11 13.04 1.32
CA GLU A 202 -2.39 11.69 1.81
C GLU A 202 -1.11 10.85 1.93
N ILE A 203 -0.21 10.93 0.93
CA ILE A 203 1.10 10.24 0.97
C ILE A 203 1.88 10.71 2.19
N LYS A 204 1.96 12.02 2.41
CA LYS A 204 2.67 12.63 3.54
C LYS A 204 2.11 12.14 4.87
N LYS A 205 0.79 12.29 5.07
CA LYS A 205 0.15 12.07 6.38
C LYS A 205 -0.04 10.59 6.71
N GLU A 206 -0.35 9.76 5.73
CA GLU A 206 -0.79 8.38 5.98
C GLU A 206 0.26 7.33 5.58
N PHE A 207 1.14 7.64 4.62
CA PHE A 207 2.14 6.68 4.15
C PHE A 207 3.55 6.99 4.65
N LEU A 208 4.05 8.21 4.51
CA LEU A 208 5.42 8.53 4.90
C LEU A 208 5.58 8.70 6.41
N SER A 209 4.59 9.31 7.08
CA SER A 209 4.64 9.57 8.51
C SER A 209 4.56 8.31 9.36
N ALA A 210 5.17 8.39 10.55
CA ALA A 210 4.93 7.44 11.62
C ALA A 210 3.50 7.55 12.13
N ASP A 211 2.97 6.46 12.66
CA ASP A 211 1.65 6.43 13.29
C ASP A 211 1.75 5.93 14.74
N GLU A 212 0.95 6.49 15.63
CA GLU A 212 0.90 6.12 17.04
C GLU A 212 -0.53 5.78 17.43
N TYR A 213 -0.71 4.62 18.05
CA TYR A 213 -2.02 4.14 18.48
C TYR A 213 -1.93 3.48 19.85
N GLU A 214 -2.97 3.65 20.65
CA GLU A 214 -3.09 2.98 21.94
C GLU A 214 -3.66 1.58 21.76
N THR A 215 -2.98 0.60 22.34
CA THR A 215 -3.51 -0.76 22.49
C THR A 215 -4.08 -0.96 23.88
N LYS A 216 -5.06 -1.86 23.99
CA LYS A 216 -5.73 -2.14 25.27
C LYS A 216 -4.80 -2.82 26.29
N THR A 217 -3.78 -3.52 25.82
CA THR A 217 -2.98 -4.44 26.64
C THR A 217 -1.50 -4.08 26.71
N ALA A 218 -0.95 -3.44 25.67
CA ALA A 218 0.48 -3.15 25.55
C ALA A 218 0.82 -1.66 25.54
N GLY A 219 -0.16 -0.79 25.85
CA GLY A 219 0.01 0.67 25.87
C GLY A 219 0.16 1.25 24.46
N THR A 220 0.83 2.40 24.34
CA THR A 220 1.07 3.08 23.07
C THR A 220 2.04 2.28 22.20
N ARG A 221 1.61 1.94 20.98
CA ARG A 221 2.44 1.35 19.93
C ARG A 221 2.66 2.38 18.83
N ARG A 222 3.84 2.35 18.23
CA ARG A 222 4.25 3.24 17.15
C ARG A 222 4.63 2.43 15.92
N THR A 223 3.94 2.67 14.81
CA THR A 223 4.38 2.22 13.49
C THR A 223 5.42 3.21 12.99
N PRO A 224 6.64 2.76 12.65
CA PRO A 224 7.70 3.65 12.19
C PRO A 224 7.36 4.29 10.84
N PRO A 225 7.99 5.43 10.50
CA PRO A 225 7.81 6.07 9.20
C PRO A 225 8.28 5.15 8.06
N ALA A 226 7.72 5.35 6.86
CA ALA A 226 8.21 4.63 5.68
C ALA A 226 9.61 5.12 5.30
N LYS A 227 10.53 4.17 5.08
CA LYS A 227 11.92 4.42 4.70
C LYS A 227 12.14 4.11 3.23
N PRO A 228 12.65 5.05 2.42
CA PRO A 228 13.01 4.75 1.05
C PRO A 228 14.21 3.81 1.04
N VAL A 229 14.16 2.84 0.14
CA VAL A 229 15.28 1.92 -0.16
C VAL A 229 15.66 1.96 -1.63
N GLY A 230 14.85 2.59 -2.48
CA GLY A 230 15.21 2.84 -3.86
C GLY A 230 14.20 3.70 -4.58
N GLU A 231 14.62 4.26 -5.70
CA GLU A 231 13.83 5.02 -6.65
C GLU A 231 14.32 4.68 -8.06
N GLY A 232 13.45 4.84 -9.05
CA GLY A 232 13.72 4.45 -10.41
C GLY A 232 12.60 4.82 -11.36
N VAL A 233 12.77 4.38 -12.60
CA VAL A 233 11.76 4.51 -13.65
C VAL A 233 11.15 3.15 -13.95
N TYR A 234 9.89 3.12 -14.38
CA TYR A 234 9.21 1.88 -14.73
C TYR A 234 8.42 1.96 -16.03
N ALA A 235 8.15 0.79 -16.58
CA ALA A 235 7.15 0.57 -17.61
C ALA A 235 6.30 -0.65 -17.28
N ILE A 236 4.99 -0.53 -17.45
CA ILE A 236 4.12 -1.69 -17.59
C ILE A 236 4.09 -2.06 -19.07
N THR A 237 4.60 -3.23 -19.42
CA THR A 237 4.65 -3.72 -20.80
C THR A 237 3.75 -4.93 -21.00
N SER A 238 3.39 -5.22 -22.24
CA SER A 238 2.70 -6.45 -22.63
C SER A 238 3.44 -7.20 -23.72
N THR A 239 3.62 -8.50 -23.52
CA THR A 239 4.09 -9.47 -24.52
C THR A 239 2.91 -10.20 -25.19
N GLY A 240 1.71 -9.62 -25.09
CA GLY A 240 0.45 -10.19 -25.56
C GLY A 240 -0.14 -11.26 -24.63
N ARG A 241 0.67 -12.19 -24.12
CA ARG A 241 0.21 -13.20 -23.14
C ARG A 241 0.39 -12.76 -21.69
N GLU A 242 1.46 -12.05 -21.40
CA GLU A 242 1.84 -11.63 -20.06
C GLU A 242 1.94 -10.10 -20.03
N SER A 243 1.75 -9.55 -18.84
CA SER A 243 2.07 -8.16 -18.54
C SER A 243 3.26 -8.16 -17.59
N HIS A 244 4.16 -7.21 -17.77
CA HIS A 244 5.34 -7.08 -16.95
C HIS A 244 5.38 -5.69 -16.31
N LEU A 245 5.86 -5.59 -15.08
CA LEU A 245 6.33 -4.36 -14.48
C LEU A 245 7.86 -4.38 -14.58
N ALA A 246 8.41 -3.69 -15.57
CA ALA A 246 9.85 -3.52 -15.79
C ALA A 246 10.31 -2.23 -15.11
N TYR A 247 11.49 -2.23 -14.52
CA TYR A 247 12.05 -1.05 -13.85
C TYR A 247 13.57 -0.97 -13.98
N LEU A 248 14.07 0.27 -13.95
CA LEU A 248 15.49 0.61 -13.84
C LEU A 248 15.65 1.46 -12.58
N THR A 249 16.52 1.04 -11.66
CA THR A 249 16.78 1.74 -10.41
C THR A 249 17.76 2.89 -10.66
N THR A 250 17.36 4.12 -10.33
CA THR A 250 18.17 5.34 -10.49
C THR A 250 18.86 5.72 -9.18
N LEU A 251 18.18 5.50 -8.04
CA LEU A 251 18.73 5.71 -6.70
C LEU A 251 18.52 4.47 -5.80
N PRO A 252 19.50 4.09 -4.97
CA PRO A 252 20.85 4.65 -4.95
C PRO A 252 21.59 4.36 -6.26
N GLU A 253 22.54 5.23 -6.64
CA GLU A 253 23.33 5.06 -7.89
C GLU A 253 24.04 3.70 -7.98
N LYS A 254 24.30 3.07 -6.83
CA LYS A 254 24.80 1.71 -6.73
C LYS A 254 24.03 1.00 -5.63
N LEU A 255 23.57 -0.20 -5.92
CA LEU A 255 22.92 -1.03 -4.91
C LEU A 255 23.92 -1.40 -3.80
N GLU A 256 23.46 -1.30 -2.56
CA GLU A 256 24.19 -1.71 -1.37
C GLU A 256 23.47 -2.89 -0.68
N GLU A 257 23.94 -3.27 0.50
CA GLU A 257 23.51 -4.45 1.26
C GLU A 257 21.99 -4.55 1.39
N VAL A 258 21.32 -3.47 1.78
CA VAL A 258 19.87 -3.48 2.00
C VAL A 258 19.11 -3.68 0.69
N GLN A 259 19.53 -3.03 -0.40
CA GLN A 259 18.90 -3.19 -1.70
C GLN A 259 19.05 -4.62 -2.22
N GLU A 260 20.26 -5.18 -2.10
CA GLU A 260 20.56 -6.55 -2.51
C GLU A 260 19.76 -7.58 -1.69
N GLU A 261 19.73 -7.45 -0.35
CA GLU A 261 18.98 -8.36 0.52
C GLU A 261 17.46 -8.27 0.35
N LEU A 262 16.95 -7.12 -0.09
CA LEU A 262 15.55 -6.94 -0.45
C LEU A 262 15.19 -7.51 -1.82
N GLY A 263 16.16 -7.94 -2.62
CA GLY A 263 15.97 -8.46 -3.97
C GLY A 263 15.74 -7.36 -5.01
N LEU A 264 16.14 -6.10 -4.73
CA LEU A 264 16.13 -5.02 -5.71
C LEU A 264 17.26 -5.23 -6.73
N LYS A 265 17.01 -4.87 -7.99
CA LYS A 265 17.98 -5.01 -9.10
C LYS A 265 18.21 -3.67 -9.79
N GLU A 266 19.37 -3.48 -10.42
CA GLU A 266 19.64 -2.29 -11.24
C GLU A 266 18.65 -2.23 -12.41
N LYS A 267 18.54 -3.34 -13.15
CA LYS A 267 17.46 -3.59 -14.12
C LYS A 267 16.66 -4.80 -13.66
N GLY A 268 15.35 -4.63 -13.44
CA GLY A 268 14.50 -5.69 -12.93
C GLY A 268 13.15 -5.75 -13.62
N SER A 269 12.48 -6.89 -13.50
CA SER A 269 11.09 -7.02 -13.92
C SER A 269 10.31 -8.03 -13.10
N PHE A 270 8.99 -7.86 -13.08
CA PHE A 270 8.04 -8.81 -12.53
C PHE A 270 6.99 -9.14 -13.57
N ILE A 271 6.61 -10.41 -13.71
CA ILE A 271 5.35 -10.73 -14.38
C ILE A 271 4.22 -10.37 -13.42
N ILE A 272 3.26 -9.57 -13.88
CA ILE A 272 2.15 -9.08 -13.08
C ILE A 272 0.82 -9.65 -13.57
N SER A 273 0.04 -10.20 -12.65
CA SER A 273 -1.29 -10.74 -12.94
C SER A 273 -2.32 -10.29 -11.91
N THR A 274 -3.43 -9.75 -12.38
CA THR A 274 -4.53 -9.30 -11.52
C THR A 274 -5.42 -10.47 -11.16
N LYS A 275 -5.77 -10.58 -9.87
CA LYS A 275 -6.69 -11.61 -9.38
C LYS A 275 -8.14 -11.21 -9.62
N ASN A 276 -8.95 -12.16 -10.09
CA ASN A 276 -10.40 -11.99 -10.17
C ASN A 276 -11.01 -11.99 -8.75
N PRO A 277 -11.69 -10.91 -8.32
CA PRO A 277 -12.29 -10.84 -6.99
C PRO A 277 -13.44 -11.83 -6.80
N GLN A 278 -14.05 -12.35 -7.87
CA GLN A 278 -15.11 -13.36 -7.80
C GLN A 278 -14.61 -14.75 -7.40
N TYR A 279 -13.29 -14.99 -7.42
CA TYR A 279 -12.68 -16.24 -7.00
C TYR A 279 -11.95 -16.05 -5.66
N PRO A 280 -12.59 -16.39 -4.52
CA PRO A 280 -12.02 -16.15 -3.21
C PRO A 280 -10.66 -16.83 -3.03
N GLY A 281 -9.78 -16.16 -2.29
CA GLY A 281 -8.53 -16.75 -1.82
C GLY A 281 -8.75 -17.79 -0.72
N PRO A 282 -7.69 -18.45 -0.24
CA PRO A 282 -7.76 -19.24 0.98
C PRO A 282 -8.18 -18.35 2.16
N GLN A 283 -8.96 -18.89 3.10
CA GLN A 283 -9.62 -18.11 4.17
C GLN A 283 -8.67 -17.22 4.98
N ASN A 284 -7.45 -17.69 5.23
CA ASN A 284 -6.42 -16.98 5.99
C ASN A 284 -5.77 -15.80 5.23
N ALA A 285 -6.08 -15.61 3.94
CA ALA A 285 -5.54 -14.55 3.09
C ALA A 285 -6.64 -13.78 2.33
N GLN A 286 -7.88 -13.88 2.81
CA GLN A 286 -8.98 -13.06 2.28
C GLN A 286 -8.91 -11.68 2.90
N LEU A 287 -9.02 -10.65 2.05
CA LEU A 287 -9.16 -9.28 2.51
C LEU A 287 -10.57 -9.07 3.10
N PRO A 288 -10.72 -8.14 4.06
CA PRO A 288 -12.03 -7.74 4.55
C PRO A 288 -12.94 -7.20 3.44
N GLN A 289 -12.34 -6.54 2.44
CA GLN A 289 -13.04 -5.94 1.31
C GLN A 289 -12.34 -6.32 -0.01
N ALA A 290 -13.13 -6.64 -1.03
CA ALA A 290 -12.65 -6.83 -2.40
C ALA A 290 -12.49 -5.48 -3.12
N PRO A 291 -11.69 -5.39 -4.20
CA PRO A 291 -11.67 -4.19 -5.03
C PRO A 291 -13.03 -3.93 -5.66
N ASP A 292 -13.42 -2.66 -5.71
CA ASP A 292 -14.67 -2.23 -6.37
C ASP A 292 -14.47 -2.06 -7.87
N PHE A 293 -14.13 -3.17 -8.55
CA PHE A 293 -13.93 -3.16 -10.00
C PHE A 293 -15.25 -2.91 -10.73
N PRO A 294 -15.27 -1.99 -11.71
CA PRO A 294 -16.44 -1.78 -12.54
C PRO A 294 -16.71 -3.03 -13.38
N LYS A 295 -17.95 -3.14 -13.86
CA LYS A 295 -18.40 -4.32 -14.59
C LYS A 295 -17.52 -4.62 -15.81
N GLU A 296 -17.02 -3.59 -16.47
CA GLU A 296 -16.13 -3.70 -17.61
C GLU A 296 -14.88 -4.52 -17.27
N ILE A 297 -14.19 -4.22 -16.16
CA ILE A 297 -13.02 -4.97 -15.71
C ILE A 297 -13.41 -6.39 -15.28
N ILE A 298 -14.54 -6.56 -14.60
CA ILE A 298 -15.03 -7.89 -14.20
C ILE A 298 -15.30 -8.78 -15.43
N ASP A 299 -15.94 -8.23 -16.46
CA ASP A 299 -16.28 -8.95 -17.69
C ASP A 299 -15.01 -9.33 -18.50
N GLU A 300 -13.91 -8.57 -18.39
CA GLU A 300 -12.63 -8.93 -18.99
C GLU A 300 -12.10 -10.28 -18.50
N PHE A 301 -12.34 -10.61 -17.22
CA PHE A 301 -11.89 -11.88 -16.65
C PHE A 301 -12.59 -13.07 -17.30
N ARG A 302 -13.82 -12.88 -17.80
CA ARG A 302 -14.69 -13.98 -18.25
C ARG A 302 -14.82 -15.01 -17.12
N SER A 303 -14.29 -16.22 -17.31
CA SER A 303 -14.24 -17.29 -16.29
C SER A 303 -12.83 -17.53 -15.76
N LEU A 304 -11.88 -16.64 -16.03
CA LEU A 304 -10.50 -16.77 -15.60
C LEU A 304 -10.34 -16.24 -14.18
N ARG A 305 -9.51 -16.94 -13.40
CA ARG A 305 -9.12 -16.52 -12.05
C ARG A 305 -8.08 -15.38 -12.07
N TRP A 306 -7.34 -15.26 -13.17
CA TRP A 306 -6.23 -14.35 -13.33
C TRP A 306 -6.25 -13.74 -14.73
N LEU A 307 -5.86 -12.48 -14.81
CA LEU A 307 -5.58 -11.78 -16.06
C LEU A 307 -4.18 -11.18 -16.03
N PRO A 308 -3.49 -11.05 -17.18
CA PRO A 308 -2.38 -10.12 -17.30
C PRO A 308 -2.84 -8.74 -16.85
N SER A 309 -2.08 -8.11 -15.94
CA SER A 309 -2.50 -6.82 -15.39
C SER A 309 -2.50 -5.73 -16.46
N LYS A 310 -3.48 -4.84 -16.40
CA LYS A 310 -3.49 -3.58 -17.16
C LYS A 310 -3.36 -2.42 -16.18
N PRO A 311 -2.88 -1.24 -16.62
CA PRO A 311 -2.79 -0.05 -15.78
C PRO A 311 -4.07 0.24 -14.97
N SER A 312 -5.23 0.16 -15.62
CA SER A 312 -6.53 0.39 -14.98
C SER A 312 -6.85 -0.54 -13.82
N HIS A 313 -6.23 -1.71 -13.73
CA HIS A 313 -6.47 -2.65 -12.63
C HIS A 313 -5.89 -2.15 -11.30
N PHE A 314 -4.90 -1.25 -11.35
CA PHE A 314 -4.26 -0.65 -10.18
C PHE A 314 -5.03 0.57 -9.65
N ASP A 315 -6.06 1.02 -10.37
CA ASP A 315 -6.84 2.22 -10.03
C ASP A 315 -7.92 1.97 -8.96
N TYR A 316 -7.88 0.80 -8.31
CA TYR A 316 -8.88 0.36 -7.34
C TYR A 316 -8.21 -0.16 -6.08
N PRO A 317 -8.44 0.46 -4.91
CA PRO A 317 -7.94 -0.06 -3.67
C PRO A 317 -8.42 -1.49 -3.40
N ASN A 318 -7.63 -2.26 -2.65
CA ASN A 318 -7.78 -3.69 -2.40
C ASN A 318 -7.57 -4.61 -3.62
N ALA A 319 -7.24 -4.06 -4.80
CA ALA A 319 -6.88 -4.90 -5.95
C ALA A 319 -5.66 -5.77 -5.62
N GLN A 320 -5.76 -7.05 -5.98
CA GLN A 320 -4.76 -8.07 -5.68
C GLN A 320 -3.95 -8.36 -6.94
N ILE A 321 -2.66 -8.02 -6.91
CA ILE A 321 -1.73 -8.20 -8.01
C ILE A 321 -0.71 -9.26 -7.62
N LEU A 322 -0.63 -10.34 -8.39
CA LEU A 322 0.42 -11.33 -8.24
C LEU A 322 1.68 -10.82 -8.94
N LEU A 323 2.77 -10.66 -8.19
CA LEU A 323 4.11 -10.39 -8.69
C LEU A 323 4.87 -11.71 -8.74
N ILE A 324 5.39 -12.04 -9.91
CA ILE A 324 6.22 -13.23 -10.13
C ILE A 324 7.59 -12.75 -10.56
N GLY A 325 8.65 -13.22 -9.89
CA GLY A 325 10.02 -12.83 -10.21
C GLY A 325 10.45 -13.30 -11.59
N GLU A 326 11.45 -12.63 -12.17
CA GLU A 326 12.03 -12.98 -13.47
C GLU A 326 13.48 -13.45 -13.30
N SER A 327 13.76 -14.67 -13.75
CA SER A 327 15.06 -15.31 -13.69
C SER A 327 16.03 -14.88 -14.80
N HIS A 328 15.52 -14.35 -15.92
CA HIS A 328 16.27 -13.80 -17.05
C HIS A 328 16.18 -12.27 -17.07
N GLY A 329 16.05 -11.62 -15.92
CA GLY A 329 16.15 -10.17 -15.82
C GLY A 329 14.96 -9.41 -16.41
N ILE A 330 15.27 -8.40 -17.22
CA ILE A 330 14.31 -7.48 -17.84
C ILE A 330 13.99 -7.89 -19.29
N GLU A 331 14.82 -8.72 -19.90
CA GLU A 331 14.90 -8.98 -21.34
C GLU A 331 13.55 -9.39 -21.94
N LYS A 332 12.79 -10.25 -21.27
CA LYS A 332 11.46 -10.65 -21.73
C LYS A 332 10.43 -9.53 -21.59
N ALA A 333 10.53 -8.72 -20.55
CA ALA A 333 9.60 -7.62 -20.28
C ALA A 333 9.74 -6.49 -21.31
N VAL A 334 10.95 -6.29 -21.86
CA VAL A 334 11.23 -5.28 -22.88
C VAL A 334 11.34 -5.87 -24.28
N GLU A 335 10.89 -7.12 -24.49
CA GLU A 335 10.99 -7.78 -25.79
C GLU A 335 10.17 -7.03 -26.86
N PRO A 336 10.83 -6.58 -27.94
CA PRO A 336 10.18 -5.86 -29.03
C PRO A 336 9.08 -6.66 -29.73
N GLN A 337 7.94 -6.02 -29.98
CA GLN A 337 6.89 -6.62 -30.80
C GLN A 337 7.18 -6.46 -32.30
N LYS A 338 6.73 -7.44 -33.10
CA LYS A 338 7.00 -7.45 -34.55
C LYS A 338 6.32 -6.29 -35.27
N GLU A 339 5.15 -5.89 -34.78
CA GLU A 339 4.36 -4.78 -35.28
C GLU A 339 5.08 -3.46 -35.01
N ASP A 340 5.51 -3.23 -33.76
CA ASP A 340 6.29 -2.05 -33.35
C ASP A 340 7.56 -1.88 -34.22
N ARG A 341 8.31 -2.98 -34.44
CA ARG A 341 9.50 -2.96 -35.32
C ARG A 341 9.21 -2.61 -36.78
N LYS A 342 8.06 -3.05 -37.32
CA LYS A 342 7.68 -2.72 -38.71
C LYS A 342 7.30 -1.25 -38.84
N ASP A 343 6.68 -0.71 -37.81
CA ASP A 343 6.25 0.69 -37.74
C ASP A 343 7.41 1.62 -37.37
N GLY A 344 8.61 1.05 -37.16
CA GLY A 344 9.83 1.80 -36.86
C GLY A 344 9.85 2.38 -35.44
N LYS A 345 9.05 1.82 -34.53
CA LYS A 345 9.00 2.24 -33.13
C LYS A 345 10.32 2.00 -32.40
N GLU A 346 10.61 2.88 -31.45
CA GLU A 346 11.74 2.74 -30.54
C GLU A 346 11.63 1.43 -29.74
N GLU A 347 12.73 0.82 -29.31
CA GLU A 347 12.62 -0.42 -28.53
C GLU A 347 12.19 -0.12 -27.08
N PRO A 348 11.35 -0.96 -26.44
CA PRO A 348 10.85 -0.67 -25.08
C PRO A 348 11.95 -0.45 -24.04
N GLU A 349 13.09 -1.15 -24.18
CA GLU A 349 14.27 -0.95 -23.32
C GLU A 349 14.86 0.45 -23.52
N THR A 350 15.01 0.90 -24.76
CA THR A 350 15.54 2.23 -25.08
C THR A 350 14.64 3.34 -24.55
N VAL A 351 13.30 3.18 -24.60
CA VAL A 351 12.37 4.12 -23.98
C VAL A 351 12.61 4.23 -22.46
N LEU A 352 12.88 3.12 -21.79
CA LEU A 352 13.19 3.09 -20.37
C LEU A 352 14.55 3.71 -20.06
N GLU A 353 15.59 3.42 -20.85
CA GLU A 353 16.93 4.01 -20.70
C GLU A 353 16.90 5.53 -20.89
N HIS A 354 16.16 6.03 -21.87
CA HIS A 354 15.94 7.48 -22.02
C HIS A 354 15.24 8.09 -20.80
N LEU A 355 14.26 7.38 -20.23
CA LEU A 355 13.56 7.86 -19.04
C LEU A 355 14.46 7.85 -17.80
N GLU A 356 15.29 6.81 -17.64
CA GLU A 356 16.32 6.69 -16.61
C GLU A 356 17.34 7.83 -16.71
N ASP A 357 17.85 8.09 -17.92
CA ASP A 357 18.82 9.16 -18.18
C ASP A 357 18.28 10.54 -17.80
N ASP A 358 17.00 10.81 -18.09
CA ASP A 358 16.36 12.07 -17.71
C ASP A 358 16.15 12.12 -16.19
N ASP A 359 15.72 11.01 -15.58
CA ASP A 359 15.46 10.92 -14.16
C ASP A 359 16.71 11.07 -13.29
N VAL A 360 17.81 10.40 -13.64
CA VAL A 360 19.11 10.55 -12.95
C VAL A 360 19.57 12.01 -12.93
N LYS A 361 19.42 12.72 -14.05
CA LYS A 361 19.75 14.16 -14.12
C LYS A 361 18.84 14.98 -13.20
N ARG A 362 17.53 14.72 -13.28
CA ARG A 362 16.49 15.39 -12.49
C ARG A 362 16.74 15.22 -10.99
N MET A 363 17.00 14.00 -10.53
CA MET A 363 17.25 13.69 -9.12
C MET A 363 18.52 14.36 -8.58
N LYS A 364 19.59 14.43 -9.39
CA LYS A 364 20.81 15.19 -9.05
C LYS A 364 20.57 16.69 -8.91
N HIS A 365 19.66 17.25 -9.69
CA HIS A 365 19.30 18.66 -9.60
C HIS A 365 18.35 18.97 -8.42
N LEU A 366 17.60 17.98 -7.93
CA LEU A 366 16.67 18.15 -6.81
C LEU A 366 17.40 18.35 -5.46
N ALA A 367 18.41 17.54 -5.19
CA ALA A 367 19.24 17.67 -3.98
C ALA A 367 20.59 16.94 -4.12
N ASP A 368 21.58 17.37 -3.34
CA ASP A 368 22.90 16.71 -3.29
C ASP A 368 22.87 15.33 -2.60
N ASP A 369 21.96 15.13 -1.64
CA ASP A 369 21.75 13.88 -0.91
C ASP A 369 20.61 13.08 -1.57
N GLN A 370 20.87 11.81 -1.90
CA GLN A 370 19.92 10.95 -2.63
C GLN A 370 18.58 10.78 -1.89
N SER A 371 18.62 10.67 -0.56
CA SER A 371 17.39 10.59 0.23
C SER A 371 16.63 11.91 0.20
N ALA A 372 17.34 13.04 0.25
CA ALA A 372 16.72 14.35 0.16
C ALA A 372 16.09 14.59 -1.21
N ALA A 373 16.67 14.06 -2.29
CA ALA A 373 16.11 14.15 -3.63
C ALA A 373 14.76 13.41 -3.73
N ILE A 374 14.67 12.19 -3.19
CA ILE A 374 13.41 11.42 -3.13
C ILE A 374 12.32 12.19 -2.39
N TYR A 375 12.65 12.74 -1.21
CA TYR A 375 11.68 13.50 -0.42
C TYR A 375 11.27 14.81 -1.08
N ALA A 376 12.20 15.50 -1.73
CA ALA A 376 11.90 16.70 -2.50
C ALA A 376 10.93 16.40 -3.66
N ASP A 377 11.12 15.27 -4.35
CA ASP A 377 10.24 14.83 -5.44
C ASP A 377 8.83 14.43 -4.96
N LEU A 378 8.72 14.00 -3.70
CA LEU A 378 7.45 13.74 -3.02
C LEU A 378 6.89 14.98 -2.29
N HIS A 379 7.46 16.17 -2.55
CA HIS A 379 7.04 17.47 -1.99
C HIS A 379 7.04 17.51 -0.45
N VAL A 380 7.96 16.77 0.17
CA VAL A 380 8.16 16.78 1.63
C VAL A 380 9.59 17.20 2.01
N GLN A 381 9.76 17.71 3.23
CA GLN A 381 11.08 18.15 3.69
C GLN A 381 11.86 16.95 4.24
N ALA A 382 13.00 16.64 3.63
CA ALA A 382 13.82 15.49 4.00
C ALA A 382 14.18 15.41 5.50
N LYS A 383 14.35 16.56 6.16
CA LYS A 383 14.68 16.65 7.59
C LYS A 383 13.61 16.05 8.51
N ASP A 384 12.38 15.90 8.02
CA ASP A 384 11.23 15.40 8.78
C ASP A 384 11.11 13.87 8.67
N TYR A 385 11.96 13.21 7.87
CA TYR A 385 11.86 11.80 7.51
C TYR A 385 13.21 11.08 7.63
N PRO A 386 13.21 9.75 7.85
CA PRO A 386 14.44 8.97 7.93
C PRO A 386 15.21 9.00 6.61
N LYS A 387 16.54 8.89 6.66
CA LYS A 387 17.34 8.74 5.44
C LYS A 387 17.05 7.42 4.72
N MET A 388 17.36 7.39 3.43
CA MET A 388 17.42 6.15 2.65
C MET A 388 18.32 5.15 3.35
N GLN A 389 17.82 3.93 3.50
CA GLN A 389 18.53 2.85 4.15
C GLN A 389 19.31 2.03 3.11
N THR A 390 20.64 2.03 3.20
CA THR A 390 21.54 1.32 2.28
C THR A 390 22.31 0.18 2.95
N THR A 391 22.46 0.24 4.28
CA THR A 391 23.03 -0.82 5.13
C THR A 391 22.11 -1.17 6.30
N PHE A 392 22.30 -2.34 6.89
CA PHE A 392 21.65 -2.73 8.14
C PHE A 392 22.37 -2.20 9.38
#